data_AF-A1AYA7-F1
#
_entry.id   AF-A1AYA7-F1
#
_cell.length_a   1.000
_cell.length_b   1.000
_cell.length_c   1.000
_cell.angle_alpha   90.00
_cell.angle_beta   90.00
_cell.angle_gamma   90.00
#
_symmetry.space_group_name_H-M   'P 1'
#
loop_
_entity.id
_entity.type
_entity.pdbx_description
1 polymer ?
#
loop_
_entity_poly.entity_id
_entity_poly.type
_entity_poly.pdbx_seq_one_letter_code
_entity_poly.pdbx_strand_id
1 'polypeptide(L)'
;MTMPRASLSLPLHVLDLFSGAAGGWSLGLHRAGFMTIAACEIVEWRRILYSENFPHVRLYADIRDLTATRLVSDLGCLPDIVVGSPPCQDISSANTKGKGIEGERSGLYLEAVRLVGECRPRWFAFENRSYGCLPEAAVVRLWARQMVKEAAMNTQVHQHKSHVIAHDEVSAIFISLELSKSTWLVTSISPGAGEKMSRHTVKGGDVAALMDRFDALRHKALQRTGRDFPIVTIHEAGLDGFWIHRILEREGVESHIVDAASIAVPRRHRRVKTDKVDGETLVRTLLAWKRGEPRVCSMVRVPSPEDEDRRRPSRERKVLIAERVSHVNRIKGLLYSQGVAYEPLHRNRRQNLEELRTGDGRPLSPCLKRQILRELDRLELLLEQIRNVEAERDADLKEERKTDTPPVGVLAALKGIGPEFAAVIWAEGLSRPFENRRQVAAYAGLAPTPWQSGSVNREQGVSKSGNPRLRTTMIQLAWLWLRHQPRSELSCWFQQRVAGHGGRVRKTMIAAMARKLLVALWKYLTAGVVIEGAAMKTV
;
A
#
# COMPACT_ATOMS: atom_id res chain seq x y z
N MET A 1 10.98 -23.70 -61.13
CA MET A 1 11.01 -23.04 -59.81
C MET A 1 9.87 -22.04 -59.77
N THR A 2 8.71 -22.46 -59.27
CA THR A 2 7.53 -21.60 -59.02
C THR A 2 6.64 -22.34 -58.02
N MET A 3 6.72 -21.95 -56.74
CA MET A 3 5.76 -22.36 -55.70
C MET A 3 4.38 -21.74 -56.02
N PRO A 4 3.26 -22.39 -55.65
CA PRO A 4 1.92 -21.86 -55.91
C PRO A 4 1.62 -20.67 -54.99
N ARG A 5 0.89 -19.67 -55.52
CA ARG A 5 0.33 -18.56 -54.76
C ARG A 5 -0.64 -19.09 -53.69
N ALA A 6 -0.32 -18.85 -52.42
CA ALA A 6 -1.28 -19.00 -51.33
C ALA A 6 -2.46 -18.03 -51.55
N SER A 7 -3.68 -18.55 -51.51
CA SER A 7 -4.91 -17.78 -51.50
C SER A 7 -4.92 -16.85 -50.28
N LEU A 8 -4.78 -15.54 -50.50
CA LEU A 8 -4.95 -14.52 -49.47
C LEU A 8 -6.38 -14.60 -48.93
N SER A 9 -6.56 -15.09 -47.70
CA SER A 9 -7.81 -14.92 -46.97
C SER A 9 -8.08 -13.43 -46.83
N LEU A 10 -9.26 -12.96 -47.26
CA LEU A 10 -9.68 -11.57 -47.07
C LEU A 10 -9.51 -11.17 -45.59
N PRO A 11 -9.03 -9.95 -45.29
CA PRO A 11 -8.84 -9.51 -43.91
C PRO A 11 -10.18 -9.49 -43.17
N LEU A 12 -10.22 -10.03 -41.95
CA LEU A 12 -11.46 -10.05 -41.16
C LEU A 12 -11.88 -8.63 -40.78
N HIS A 13 -13.17 -8.38 -40.88
CA HIS A 13 -13.75 -7.06 -40.72
C HIS A 13 -14.09 -6.75 -39.25
N VAL A 14 -13.65 -5.59 -38.77
CA VAL A 14 -13.79 -5.14 -37.38
C VAL A 14 -14.77 -3.97 -37.29
N LEU A 15 -15.66 -4.02 -36.29
CA LEU A 15 -16.45 -2.90 -35.79
C LEU A 15 -15.91 -2.44 -34.42
N ASP A 16 -15.46 -1.19 -34.33
CA ASP A 16 -14.88 -0.58 -33.12
C ASP A 16 -15.88 0.36 -32.43
N LEU A 17 -16.51 -0.12 -31.35
CA LEU A 17 -17.51 0.60 -30.58
C LEU A 17 -16.87 1.42 -29.46
N PHE A 18 -17.33 2.65 -29.25
CA PHE A 18 -16.75 3.58 -28.27
C PHE A 18 -15.25 3.80 -28.55
N SER A 19 -14.93 4.03 -29.82
CA SER A 19 -13.57 3.94 -30.35
C SER A 19 -12.58 4.98 -29.79
N GLY A 20 -13.07 6.05 -29.17
CA GLY A 20 -12.24 7.12 -28.66
C GLY A 20 -11.57 7.93 -29.78
N ALA A 21 -10.80 8.94 -29.41
CA ALA A 21 -10.18 9.84 -30.40
C ALA A 21 -8.99 9.19 -31.15
N ALA A 22 -8.26 8.31 -30.45
CA ALA A 22 -7.04 7.70 -30.96
C ALA A 22 -7.26 6.32 -31.62
N GLY A 23 -8.46 5.73 -31.48
CA GLY A 23 -8.79 4.42 -32.07
C GLY A 23 -7.89 3.27 -31.62
N GLY A 24 -7.65 3.14 -30.32
CA GLY A 24 -6.67 2.18 -29.78
C GLY A 24 -6.95 0.72 -30.17
N TRP A 25 -8.22 0.31 -30.19
CA TRP A 25 -8.64 -1.00 -30.67
C TRP A 25 -8.33 -1.19 -32.16
N SER A 26 -8.74 -0.23 -32.99
CA SER A 26 -8.48 -0.25 -34.43
C SER A 26 -6.99 -0.28 -34.76
N LEU A 27 -6.16 0.53 -34.09
CA LEU A 27 -4.70 0.50 -34.29
C LEU A 27 -4.10 -0.88 -33.93
N GLY A 28 -4.54 -1.47 -32.81
CA GLY A 28 -4.08 -2.79 -32.39
C GLY A 28 -4.48 -3.89 -33.38
N LEU A 29 -5.72 -3.85 -33.87
CA LEU A 29 -6.25 -4.83 -34.81
C LEU A 29 -5.67 -4.69 -36.22
N HIS A 30 -5.42 -3.47 -36.69
CA HIS A 30 -4.69 -3.23 -37.95
C HIS A 30 -3.28 -3.80 -37.90
N ARG A 31 -2.58 -3.62 -36.78
CA ARG A 31 -1.24 -4.23 -36.57
C ARG A 31 -1.28 -5.76 -36.54
N ALA A 32 -2.42 -6.35 -36.19
CA ALA A 32 -2.63 -7.79 -36.21
C ALA A 32 -3.14 -8.32 -37.56
N GLY A 33 -3.26 -7.46 -38.59
CA GLY A 33 -3.69 -7.83 -39.93
C GLY A 33 -5.21 -7.83 -40.16
N PHE A 34 -6.00 -7.29 -39.22
CA PHE A 34 -7.44 -7.13 -39.36
C PHE A 34 -7.80 -5.75 -39.93
N MET A 35 -8.98 -5.63 -40.52
CA MET A 35 -9.43 -4.40 -41.15
C MET A 35 -10.63 -3.81 -40.40
N THR A 36 -10.47 -2.65 -39.77
CA THR A 36 -11.62 -1.89 -39.24
C THR A 36 -12.42 -1.32 -40.40
N ILE A 37 -13.69 -1.73 -40.50
CA ILE A 37 -14.61 -1.24 -41.53
C ILE A 37 -15.52 -0.13 -41.01
N ALA A 38 -15.78 -0.13 -39.70
CA ALA A 38 -16.60 0.89 -39.07
C ALA A 38 -16.20 1.13 -37.61
N ALA A 39 -16.46 2.34 -37.13
CA ALA A 39 -16.31 2.69 -35.72
C ALA A 39 -17.44 3.60 -35.23
N CYS A 40 -17.75 3.56 -33.94
CA CYS A 40 -18.83 4.34 -33.33
C CYS A 40 -18.32 5.16 -32.14
N GLU A 41 -18.46 6.48 -32.18
CA GLU A 41 -18.05 7.39 -31.11
C GLU A 41 -18.99 8.60 -31.07
N ILE A 42 -19.58 8.89 -29.91
CA ILE A 42 -20.61 9.92 -29.74
C ILE A 42 -20.06 11.34 -29.67
N VAL A 43 -18.81 11.50 -29.23
CA VAL A 43 -18.17 12.81 -29.07
C VAL A 43 -17.58 13.28 -30.41
N GLU A 44 -18.12 14.39 -30.93
CA GLU A 44 -17.80 14.91 -32.27
C GLU A 44 -16.31 15.16 -32.51
N TRP A 45 -15.63 15.89 -31.61
CA TRP A 45 -14.20 16.18 -31.80
C TRP A 45 -13.33 14.91 -31.82
N ARG A 46 -13.77 13.83 -31.16
CA ARG A 46 -13.08 12.54 -31.19
C ARG A 46 -13.28 11.84 -32.53
N ARG A 47 -14.48 11.92 -33.10
CA ARG A 47 -14.74 11.43 -34.46
C ARG A 47 -13.89 12.17 -35.50
N ILE A 48 -13.75 13.49 -35.37
CA ILE A 48 -12.88 14.28 -36.26
C ILE A 48 -11.46 13.74 -36.21
N LEU A 49 -10.86 13.66 -35.01
CA LEU A 49 -9.51 13.13 -34.85
C LEU A 49 -9.37 11.67 -35.30
N TYR A 50 -10.38 10.84 -35.03
CA TYR A 50 -10.38 9.44 -35.49
C TYR A 50 -10.36 9.37 -37.03
N SER A 51 -11.15 10.20 -37.71
CA SER A 51 -11.22 10.24 -39.17
C SER A 51 -9.92 10.69 -39.83
N GLU A 52 -9.15 11.55 -39.16
CA GLU A 52 -7.80 11.94 -39.62
C GLU A 52 -6.81 10.77 -39.56
N ASN A 53 -6.93 9.91 -38.53
CA ASN A 53 -6.07 8.74 -38.35
C ASN A 53 -6.51 7.54 -39.21
N PHE A 54 -7.81 7.40 -39.45
CA PHE A 54 -8.41 6.26 -40.14
C PHE A 54 -9.43 6.72 -41.20
N PRO A 55 -8.98 7.37 -42.29
CA PRO A 55 -9.87 8.01 -43.26
C PRO A 55 -10.77 7.03 -44.03
N HIS A 56 -10.44 5.75 -44.01
CA HIS A 56 -11.19 4.68 -44.70
C HIS A 56 -12.26 4.02 -43.81
N VAL A 57 -12.33 4.37 -42.52
CA VAL A 57 -13.28 3.77 -41.57
C VAL A 57 -14.57 4.57 -41.55
N ARG A 58 -15.71 3.90 -41.76
CA ARG A 58 -17.03 4.54 -41.64
C ARG A 58 -17.33 4.89 -40.18
N LEU A 59 -17.66 6.16 -39.91
CA LEU A 59 -17.95 6.62 -38.55
C LEU A 59 -19.45 6.78 -38.28
N TYR A 60 -19.89 6.22 -37.16
CA TYR A 60 -21.21 6.38 -36.58
C TYR A 60 -21.16 7.22 -35.31
N ALA A 61 -22.20 8.04 -35.11
CA ALA A 61 -22.27 8.93 -33.96
C ALA A 61 -22.84 8.22 -32.73
N ASP A 62 -24.05 7.69 -32.81
CA ASP A 62 -24.72 7.05 -31.68
C ASP A 62 -24.91 5.55 -31.91
N ILE A 63 -24.50 4.75 -30.93
CA ILE A 63 -24.66 3.29 -30.96
C ILE A 63 -26.13 2.88 -30.92
N ARG A 64 -27.01 3.70 -30.32
CA ARG A 64 -28.45 3.46 -30.25
C ARG A 64 -29.12 3.47 -31.62
N ASP A 65 -28.55 4.23 -32.56
CA ASP A 65 -29.03 4.32 -33.93
C ASP A 65 -28.35 3.30 -34.86
N LEU A 66 -27.44 2.48 -34.33
CA LEU A 66 -26.70 1.48 -35.08
C LEU A 66 -27.38 0.11 -34.94
N THR A 67 -27.67 -0.53 -36.07
CA THR A 67 -28.29 -1.86 -36.15
C THR A 67 -27.56 -2.71 -37.19
N ALA A 68 -27.69 -4.03 -37.10
CA ALA A 68 -27.13 -4.93 -38.11
C ALA A 68 -27.64 -4.59 -39.52
N THR A 69 -28.92 -4.26 -39.67
CA THR A 69 -29.50 -3.85 -40.97
C THR A 69 -28.84 -2.58 -41.51
N ARG A 70 -28.57 -1.59 -40.65
CA ARG A 70 -27.88 -0.36 -41.05
C ARG A 70 -26.42 -0.62 -41.45
N LEU A 71 -25.72 -1.49 -40.72
CA LEU A 71 -24.35 -1.90 -41.06
C LEU A 71 -24.30 -2.60 -42.43
N VAL A 72 -25.23 -3.52 -42.70
CA VAL A 72 -25.32 -4.19 -44.01
C VAL A 72 -25.66 -3.20 -45.12
N SER A 73 -26.61 -2.28 -44.87
CA SER A 73 -26.98 -1.26 -45.85
C SER A 73 -25.83 -0.33 -46.20
N ASP A 74 -25.03 0.08 -45.21
CA ASP A 74 -23.97 1.07 -45.40
C ASP A 74 -22.65 0.43 -45.89
N LEU A 75 -22.35 -0.80 -45.47
CA LEU A 75 -21.04 -1.46 -45.66
C LEU A 75 -21.11 -2.71 -46.55
N GLY A 76 -22.30 -3.17 -46.90
CA GLY A 76 -22.51 -4.40 -47.68
C GLY A 76 -22.20 -5.71 -46.92
N CYS A 77 -21.77 -5.64 -45.66
CA CYS A 77 -21.39 -6.80 -44.86
C CYS A 77 -21.57 -6.55 -43.36
N LEU A 78 -21.63 -7.65 -42.59
CA LEU A 78 -21.56 -7.62 -41.13
C LEU A 78 -20.11 -7.79 -40.67
N PRO A 79 -19.74 -7.25 -39.49
CA PRO A 79 -18.40 -7.42 -38.95
C PRO A 79 -18.15 -8.86 -38.49
N ASP A 80 -16.95 -9.37 -38.75
CA ASP A 80 -16.46 -10.64 -38.19
C ASP A 80 -16.08 -10.48 -36.71
N ILE A 81 -15.68 -9.27 -36.31
CA ILE A 81 -15.19 -8.95 -34.97
C ILE A 81 -15.85 -7.67 -34.46
N VAL A 82 -16.38 -7.69 -33.24
CA VAL A 82 -16.88 -6.48 -32.56
C VAL A 82 -16.03 -6.18 -31.33
N VAL A 83 -15.39 -5.02 -31.29
CA VAL A 83 -14.62 -4.57 -30.13
C VAL A 83 -15.17 -3.28 -29.55
N GLY A 84 -14.81 -2.95 -28.32
CA GLY A 84 -15.12 -1.62 -27.80
C GLY A 84 -14.85 -1.38 -26.33
N SER A 85 -14.93 -0.11 -25.93
CA SER A 85 -14.71 0.33 -24.54
C SER A 85 -15.93 1.11 -24.00
N PRO A 86 -17.06 0.44 -23.70
CA PRO A 86 -18.31 1.10 -23.28
C PRO A 86 -18.14 1.95 -22.01
N PRO A 87 -18.83 3.11 -21.92
CA PRO A 87 -18.69 4.03 -20.80
C PRO A 87 -19.23 3.44 -19.48
N CYS A 88 -18.47 3.58 -18.40
CA CYS A 88 -18.79 3.04 -17.07
C CYS A 88 -19.29 4.10 -16.05
N GLN A 89 -19.79 5.24 -16.53
CA GLN A 89 -19.91 6.46 -15.73
C GLN A 89 -20.99 6.43 -14.64
N ASP A 90 -22.12 5.72 -14.83
CA ASP A 90 -23.18 5.64 -13.81
C ASP A 90 -23.01 4.44 -12.85
N ILE A 91 -21.95 3.65 -13.04
CA ILE A 91 -21.51 2.56 -12.14
C ILE A 91 -20.31 3.03 -11.27
N SER A 92 -20.07 4.34 -11.25
CA SER A 92 -19.00 4.99 -10.48
C SER A 92 -19.30 5.02 -8.98
N SER A 93 -18.35 4.51 -8.18
CA SER A 93 -18.35 4.59 -6.70
C SER A 93 -18.33 6.01 -6.08
N ALA A 94 -18.51 7.07 -6.88
CA ALA A 94 -18.52 8.46 -6.46
C ALA A 94 -19.91 9.13 -6.50
N ASN A 95 -20.98 8.43 -6.89
CA ASN A 95 -22.34 8.99 -6.91
C ASN A 95 -23.33 8.10 -6.15
N THR A 96 -23.57 8.39 -4.87
CA THR A 96 -24.51 7.66 -3.98
C THR A 96 -26.00 7.81 -4.35
N LYS A 97 -26.31 8.39 -5.52
CA LYS A 97 -27.68 8.57 -6.06
C LYS A 97 -27.85 8.11 -7.53
N GLY A 98 -26.86 7.45 -8.14
CA GLY A 98 -26.94 6.98 -9.54
C GLY A 98 -27.72 5.66 -9.68
N LYS A 99 -28.55 5.53 -10.74
CA LYS A 99 -29.43 4.36 -11.01
C LYS A 99 -28.71 3.07 -11.46
N GLY A 100 -27.38 2.98 -11.36
CA GLY A 100 -26.62 1.78 -11.76
C GLY A 100 -26.74 1.48 -13.26
N ILE A 101 -26.96 0.20 -13.61
CA ILE A 101 -27.12 -0.28 -15.01
C ILE A 101 -28.33 0.37 -15.72
N GLU A 102 -29.28 0.94 -14.97
CA GLU A 102 -30.44 1.67 -15.51
C GLU A 102 -30.15 3.16 -15.80
N GLY A 103 -28.89 3.60 -15.67
CA GLY A 103 -28.46 4.97 -16.02
C GLY A 103 -28.30 5.18 -17.53
N GLU A 104 -28.59 6.39 -18.01
CA GLU A 104 -28.56 6.75 -19.45
C GLU A 104 -27.22 6.48 -20.15
N ARG A 105 -26.08 6.49 -19.42
CA ARG A 105 -24.75 6.24 -20.01
C ARG A 105 -24.27 4.81 -19.78
N SER A 106 -24.72 4.15 -18.72
CA SER A 106 -24.35 2.76 -18.39
C SER A 106 -25.22 1.73 -19.11
N GLY A 107 -26.41 2.11 -19.56
CA GLY A 107 -27.25 1.34 -20.47
C GLY A 107 -26.63 1.15 -21.87
N LEU A 108 -25.63 1.97 -22.26
CA LEU A 108 -24.93 1.81 -23.54
C LEU A 108 -24.12 0.51 -23.65
N TYR A 109 -23.80 -0.13 -22.51
CA TYR A 109 -23.29 -1.50 -22.52
C TYR A 109 -24.31 -2.49 -23.10
N LEU A 110 -25.60 -2.32 -22.77
CA LEU A 110 -26.66 -3.17 -23.30
C LEU A 110 -26.86 -2.96 -24.80
N GLU A 111 -26.63 -1.75 -25.31
CA GLU A 111 -26.61 -1.47 -26.75
C GLU A 111 -25.45 -2.17 -27.47
N ALA A 112 -24.28 -2.24 -26.85
CA ALA A 112 -23.16 -3.01 -27.39
C ALA A 112 -23.45 -4.51 -27.42
N VAL A 113 -24.07 -5.04 -26.35
CA VAL A 113 -24.53 -6.43 -26.30
C VAL A 113 -25.64 -6.71 -27.33
N ARG A 114 -26.58 -5.77 -27.51
CA ARG A 114 -27.63 -5.85 -28.55
C ARG A 114 -26.99 -5.99 -29.92
N LEU A 115 -26.03 -5.12 -30.26
CA LEU A 115 -25.34 -5.17 -31.55
C LEU A 115 -24.55 -6.47 -31.76
N VAL A 116 -23.90 -7.01 -30.73
CA VAL A 116 -23.28 -8.35 -30.82
C VAL A 116 -24.34 -9.42 -31.10
N GLY A 117 -25.50 -9.35 -30.46
CA GLY A 117 -26.62 -10.26 -30.70
C GLY A 117 -27.20 -10.16 -32.12
N GLU A 118 -27.29 -8.95 -32.68
CA GLU A 118 -27.79 -8.70 -34.02
C GLU A 118 -26.77 -9.08 -35.11
N CYS A 119 -25.51 -8.69 -34.95
CA CYS A 119 -24.46 -8.93 -35.95
C CYS A 119 -23.94 -10.36 -35.92
N ARG A 120 -24.06 -11.05 -34.77
CA ARG A 120 -23.50 -12.39 -34.51
C ARG A 120 -22.06 -12.55 -35.01
N PRO A 121 -21.13 -11.66 -34.59
CA PRO A 121 -19.75 -11.70 -35.06
C PRO A 121 -19.09 -13.01 -34.61
N ARG A 122 -18.07 -13.44 -35.34
CA ARG A 122 -17.26 -14.61 -34.98
C ARG A 122 -16.54 -14.40 -33.65
N TRP A 123 -16.15 -13.16 -33.35
CA TRP A 123 -15.51 -12.77 -32.10
C TRP A 123 -16.00 -11.42 -31.58
N PHE A 124 -15.96 -11.23 -30.26
CA PHE A 124 -16.14 -9.91 -29.67
C PHE A 124 -15.26 -9.70 -28.43
N ALA A 125 -14.88 -8.45 -28.14
CA ALA A 125 -14.10 -8.10 -26.96
C ALA A 125 -14.47 -6.70 -26.43
N PHE A 126 -14.78 -6.59 -25.14
CA PHE A 126 -15.01 -5.29 -24.50
C PHE A 126 -14.00 -5.02 -23.39
N GLU A 127 -13.38 -3.85 -23.41
CA GLU A 127 -12.47 -3.37 -22.36
C GLU A 127 -13.22 -2.41 -21.42
N ASN A 128 -13.03 -2.59 -20.12
CA ASN A 128 -13.58 -1.69 -19.11
C ASN A 128 -12.71 -1.70 -17.84
N ARG A 129 -12.78 -0.63 -17.05
CA ARG A 129 -12.07 -0.56 -15.76
C ARG A 129 -12.71 -1.52 -14.75
N SER A 130 -11.87 -2.30 -14.06
CA SER A 130 -12.28 -3.19 -12.95
C SER A 130 -12.84 -2.41 -11.75
N TYR A 131 -14.12 -2.05 -11.81
CA TYR A 131 -14.93 -1.73 -10.65
C TYR A 131 -16.00 -2.83 -10.53
N GLY A 132 -15.86 -3.71 -9.54
CA GLY A 132 -16.63 -4.96 -9.40
C GLY A 132 -18.14 -4.80 -9.17
N CYS A 133 -18.88 -4.48 -10.24
CA CYS A 133 -20.32 -4.21 -10.21
C CYS A 133 -21.10 -4.67 -11.46
N LEU A 134 -20.57 -5.54 -12.32
CA LEU A 134 -21.41 -6.29 -13.26
C LEU A 134 -21.79 -7.64 -12.61
N PRO A 135 -23.04 -8.13 -12.76
CA PRO A 135 -23.36 -9.51 -12.43
C PRO A 135 -22.39 -10.45 -13.15
N GLU A 136 -22.20 -11.65 -12.61
CA GLU A 136 -21.21 -12.69 -12.97
C GLU A 136 -21.35 -13.27 -14.40
N ALA A 137 -21.76 -12.47 -15.38
CA ALA A 137 -21.91 -12.80 -16.79
C ALA A 137 -21.24 -11.79 -17.75
N ALA A 138 -20.49 -10.78 -17.27
CA ALA A 138 -20.07 -9.68 -18.14
C ALA A 138 -18.74 -8.99 -17.77
N VAL A 139 -17.67 -9.72 -17.41
CA VAL A 139 -16.28 -9.21 -17.52
C VAL A 139 -15.34 -10.37 -17.87
N VAL A 140 -14.87 -10.37 -19.13
CA VAL A 140 -13.75 -11.15 -19.70
C VAL A 140 -13.67 -12.63 -19.29
N ARG A 141 -14.63 -13.45 -19.74
CA ARG A 141 -14.42 -14.88 -20.07
C ARG A 141 -15.45 -15.34 -21.10
N LEU A 142 -15.16 -15.18 -22.39
CA LEU A 142 -15.83 -15.91 -23.48
C LEU A 142 -14.83 -16.07 -24.63
N TRP A 143 -14.01 -17.11 -24.54
CA TRP A 143 -13.42 -17.75 -25.72
C TRP A 143 -14.37 -18.88 -26.13
N ALA A 144 -14.64 -18.95 -27.44
CA ALA A 144 -15.73 -19.66 -28.09
C ALA A 144 -15.86 -21.16 -27.75
N ARG A 145 -17.10 -21.64 -27.58
CA ARG A 145 -17.42 -23.06 -27.31
C ARG A 145 -17.81 -23.88 -28.55
N GLN A 146 -17.48 -23.46 -29.77
CA GLN A 146 -17.95 -24.16 -30.97
C GLN A 146 -16.99 -24.06 -32.18
N MET A 147 -15.70 -24.35 -31.97
CA MET A 147 -14.72 -24.56 -33.07
C MET A 147 -13.81 -25.78 -32.82
N VAL A 148 -14.37 -26.94 -32.45
CA VAL A 148 -13.58 -28.20 -32.35
C VAL A 148 -14.27 -29.43 -32.98
N LYS A 149 -15.51 -29.36 -33.49
CA LYS A 149 -16.18 -30.57 -33.99
C LYS A 149 -16.14 -30.85 -35.50
N GLU A 150 -15.78 -29.90 -36.37
CA GLU A 150 -15.92 -30.12 -37.83
C GLU A 150 -14.62 -30.09 -38.65
N ALA A 151 -13.46 -29.82 -38.05
CA ALA A 151 -12.17 -29.79 -38.77
C ALA A 151 -11.22 -30.94 -38.39
N ALA A 152 -11.76 -32.09 -37.96
CA ALA A 152 -10.99 -33.30 -37.70
C ALA A 152 -11.10 -34.26 -38.87
N MET A 153 -10.40 -33.99 -39.97
CA MET A 153 -9.92 -35.05 -40.86
C MET A 153 -8.70 -34.57 -41.64
N ASN A 154 -7.62 -35.32 -41.44
CA ASN A 154 -6.28 -35.20 -42.01
C ASN A 154 -5.34 -34.09 -41.50
N THR A 155 -4.23 -34.62 -40.97
CA THR A 155 -2.89 -34.03 -40.86
C THR A 155 -2.53 -33.46 -39.50
N GLN A 156 -1.50 -34.10 -38.94
CA GLN A 156 -0.77 -33.87 -37.70
C GLN A 156 -0.74 -32.42 -37.21
N VAL A 157 -1.19 -32.25 -35.96
CA VAL A 157 -1.14 -31.00 -35.21
C VAL A 157 0.31 -30.70 -34.84
N HIS A 158 0.97 -29.81 -35.59
CA HIS A 158 2.05 -29.01 -35.06
C HIS A 158 1.47 -27.83 -34.28
N GLN A 159 1.43 -27.94 -32.95
CA GLN A 159 1.22 -26.81 -32.07
C GLN A 159 2.43 -25.87 -32.15
N HIS A 160 2.32 -24.78 -32.90
CA HIS A 160 3.20 -23.64 -32.67
C HIS A 160 2.67 -22.81 -31.50
N LYS A 161 3.28 -23.08 -30.35
CA LYS A 161 3.31 -22.24 -29.16
C LYS A 161 3.79 -20.85 -29.58
N SER A 162 2.89 -19.87 -29.64
CA SER A 162 3.26 -18.52 -29.26
C SER A 162 3.62 -18.59 -27.77
N HIS A 163 4.90 -18.45 -27.46
CA HIS A 163 5.45 -18.37 -26.10
C HIS A 163 4.83 -17.20 -25.33
N VAL A 164 3.64 -17.41 -24.78
CA VAL A 164 3.26 -16.83 -23.50
C VAL A 164 3.61 -17.91 -22.48
N ILE A 165 4.41 -17.51 -21.51
CA ILE A 165 5.03 -18.34 -20.47
C ILE A 165 3.98 -19.29 -19.86
N ALA A 166 4.42 -20.51 -19.57
CA ALA A 166 3.66 -21.68 -19.18
C ALA A 166 2.50 -21.42 -18.19
N HIS A 167 1.51 -22.32 -18.20
CA HIS A 167 0.79 -22.65 -16.96
C HIS A 167 1.86 -22.96 -15.91
N ASP A 168 2.16 -22.01 -15.02
CA ASP A 168 3.14 -22.19 -13.95
C ASP A 168 2.69 -23.38 -13.09
N GLU A 169 3.31 -24.54 -13.29
CA GLU A 169 3.42 -25.51 -12.23
C GLU A 169 3.95 -24.76 -11.01
N VAL A 170 3.20 -24.80 -9.92
CA VAL A 170 3.63 -24.24 -8.65
C VAL A 170 5.01 -24.84 -8.34
N SER A 171 6.07 -24.05 -8.36
CA SER A 171 7.45 -24.54 -8.25
C SER A 171 7.90 -24.76 -6.79
N ALA A 172 6.97 -24.60 -5.85
CA ALA A 172 7.19 -24.64 -4.41
C ALA A 172 5.90 -25.04 -3.69
N ILE A 173 5.98 -25.33 -2.41
CA ILE A 173 4.82 -25.43 -1.53
C ILE A 173 4.63 -24.04 -0.88
N PHE A 174 3.55 -23.36 -1.23
CA PHE A 174 3.25 -22.03 -0.69
C PHE A 174 2.34 -22.16 0.53
N ILE A 175 2.72 -21.50 1.62
CA ILE A 175 2.05 -21.62 2.91
C ILE A 175 1.78 -20.23 3.48
N SER A 176 0.56 -19.96 3.91
CA SER A 176 0.28 -18.85 4.82
C SER A 176 0.18 -19.35 6.26
N LEU A 177 0.73 -18.56 7.18
CA LEU A 177 0.64 -18.79 8.61
C LEU A 177 -0.19 -17.68 9.23
N GLU A 178 -1.34 -18.03 9.78
CA GLU A 178 -2.10 -17.14 10.65
C GLU A 178 -1.77 -17.47 12.10
N LEU A 179 -1.13 -16.51 12.76
CA LEU A 179 -0.53 -16.71 14.07
C LEU A 179 -1.44 -16.12 15.15
N SER A 180 -1.82 -16.94 16.10
CA SER A 180 -2.51 -16.52 17.32
C SER A 180 -1.87 -17.16 18.55
N LYS A 181 -2.22 -16.65 19.73
CA LYS A 181 -1.71 -17.16 21.01
C LYS A 181 -2.03 -18.64 21.25
N SER A 182 -3.21 -19.10 20.84
CA SER A 182 -3.67 -20.48 21.08
C SER A 182 -3.32 -21.43 19.94
N THR A 183 -3.41 -20.95 18.70
CA THR A 183 -3.40 -21.79 17.50
C THR A 183 -2.72 -21.09 16.34
N TRP A 184 -1.95 -21.82 15.55
CA TRP A 184 -1.43 -21.39 14.27
C TRP A 184 -2.17 -22.12 13.16
N LEU A 185 -2.83 -21.39 12.27
CA LEU A 185 -3.50 -21.96 11.10
C LEU A 185 -2.56 -21.95 9.90
N VAL A 186 -2.28 -23.15 9.39
CA VAL A 186 -1.39 -23.40 8.24
C VAL A 186 -2.27 -23.65 7.02
N THR A 187 -2.38 -22.66 6.14
CA THR A 187 -3.05 -22.82 4.83
C THR A 187 -1.99 -23.02 3.76
N SER A 188 -2.11 -24.07 2.95
CA SER A 188 -1.08 -24.45 1.98
C SER A 188 -1.65 -24.81 0.62
N ILE A 189 -0.88 -24.54 -0.42
CA ILE A 189 -1.09 -25.05 -1.78
C ILE A 189 0.18 -25.78 -2.21
N SER A 190 0.01 -27.01 -2.70
CA SER A 190 1.13 -27.89 -3.07
C SER A 190 1.05 -28.27 -4.54
N PRO A 191 2.19 -28.47 -5.22
CA PRO A 191 2.22 -28.92 -6.60
C PRO A 191 1.56 -30.31 -6.74
N GLY A 192 0.97 -30.58 -7.91
CA GLY A 192 0.30 -31.87 -8.20
C GLY A 192 -1.03 -32.12 -7.47
N ALA A 193 -1.51 -31.18 -6.63
CA ALA A 193 -2.80 -31.30 -5.93
C ALA A 193 -3.97 -30.56 -6.63
N GLY A 194 -3.71 -29.96 -7.80
CA GLY A 194 -4.59 -28.96 -8.42
C GLY A 194 -4.59 -27.63 -7.67
N GLU A 195 -5.57 -26.75 -7.92
CA GLU A 195 -5.73 -25.46 -7.22
C GLU A 195 -6.33 -25.59 -5.80
N LYS A 196 -6.35 -26.79 -5.22
CA LYS A 196 -6.98 -27.04 -3.91
C LYS A 196 -6.06 -26.64 -2.76
N MET A 197 -6.54 -25.74 -1.91
CA MET A 197 -5.85 -25.35 -0.68
C MET A 197 -6.17 -26.30 0.47
N SER A 198 -5.16 -26.68 1.25
CA SER A 198 -5.29 -27.51 2.45
C SER A 198 -5.04 -26.70 3.72
N ARG A 199 -5.71 -27.05 4.83
CA ARG A 199 -5.63 -26.32 6.10
C ARG A 199 -5.36 -27.26 7.25
N HIS A 200 -4.47 -26.87 8.14
CA HIS A 200 -4.14 -27.62 9.34
C HIS A 200 -3.87 -26.66 10.48
N THR A 201 -4.32 -27.01 11.67
CA THR A 201 -4.07 -26.22 12.87
C THR A 201 -2.95 -26.85 13.66
N VAL A 202 -2.01 -26.03 14.11
CA VAL A 202 -0.95 -26.37 15.05
C VAL A 202 -1.16 -25.56 16.33
N LYS A 203 -0.68 -26.05 17.48
CA LYS A 203 -0.72 -25.29 18.73
C LYS A 203 0.16 -24.04 18.60
N GLY A 204 -0.31 -22.90 19.10
CA GLY A 204 0.47 -21.67 19.10
C GLY A 204 1.78 -21.83 19.88
N GLY A 205 2.90 -21.42 19.27
CA GLY A 205 4.24 -21.55 19.82
C GLY A 205 4.94 -22.90 19.56
N ASP A 206 4.24 -23.88 18.98
CA ASP A 206 4.79 -25.21 18.75
C ASP A 206 5.52 -25.30 17.40
N VAL A 207 6.80 -24.91 17.43
CA VAL A 207 7.68 -24.93 16.25
C VAL A 207 7.91 -26.35 15.74
N ALA A 208 8.07 -27.33 16.62
CA ALA A 208 8.33 -28.71 16.22
C ALA A 208 7.15 -29.27 15.41
N ALA A 209 5.93 -29.12 15.92
CA ALA A 209 4.73 -29.55 15.20
C ALA A 209 4.51 -28.78 13.88
N LEU A 210 4.97 -27.52 13.79
CA LEU A 210 4.95 -26.76 12.54
C LEU A 210 5.94 -27.35 11.51
N MET A 211 7.15 -27.73 11.93
CA MET A 211 8.14 -28.36 11.06
C MET A 211 7.70 -29.76 10.62
N ASP A 212 7.14 -30.57 11.52
CA ASP A 212 6.53 -31.87 11.17
C ASP A 212 5.44 -31.70 10.11
N ARG A 213 4.65 -30.62 10.21
CA ARG A 213 3.61 -30.29 9.24
C ARG A 213 4.19 -29.91 7.88
N PHE A 214 5.34 -29.26 7.84
CA PHE A 214 6.06 -28.89 6.63
C PHE A 214 6.65 -30.13 5.94
N ASP A 215 7.26 -31.03 6.71
CA ASP A 215 7.79 -32.29 6.18
C ASP A 215 6.68 -33.20 5.65
N ALA A 216 5.54 -33.27 6.36
CA ALA A 216 4.37 -33.97 5.86
C ALA A 216 3.83 -33.40 4.53
N LEU A 217 3.96 -32.09 4.30
CA LEU A 217 3.58 -31.45 3.03
C LEU A 217 4.59 -31.79 1.92
N ARG A 218 5.90 -31.73 2.19
CA ARG A 218 6.96 -32.14 1.25
C ARG A 218 6.79 -33.59 0.83
N HIS A 219 6.63 -34.50 1.80
CA HIS A 219 6.48 -35.92 1.52
C HIS A 219 5.23 -36.22 0.67
N LYS A 220 4.11 -35.55 0.95
CA LYS A 220 2.89 -35.67 0.12
C LYS A 220 3.07 -35.12 -1.30
N ALA A 221 3.81 -34.01 -1.47
CA ALA A 221 4.09 -33.47 -2.79
C ALA A 221 5.03 -34.40 -3.58
N LEU A 222 6.06 -34.94 -2.93
CA LEU A 222 6.99 -35.90 -3.50
C LEU A 222 6.27 -37.16 -3.99
N GLN A 223 5.42 -37.76 -3.15
CA GLN A 223 4.64 -38.95 -3.52
C GLN A 223 3.73 -38.72 -4.75
N ARG A 224 3.20 -37.51 -4.93
CA ARG A 224 2.27 -37.18 -6.03
C ARG A 224 2.95 -36.85 -7.34
N THR A 225 4.14 -36.25 -7.27
CA THR A 225 4.80 -35.62 -8.44
C THR A 225 6.13 -36.28 -8.79
N GLY A 226 6.70 -37.08 -7.88
CA GLY A 226 8.04 -37.64 -8.00
C GLY A 226 9.17 -36.60 -7.81
N ARG A 227 8.87 -35.38 -7.38
CA ARG A 227 9.85 -34.30 -7.17
C ARG A 227 9.75 -33.70 -5.78
N ASP A 228 10.88 -33.28 -5.22
CA ASP A 228 10.90 -32.49 -4.00
C ASP A 228 10.69 -31.00 -4.32
N PHE A 229 10.10 -30.26 -3.39
CA PHE A 229 9.77 -28.85 -3.56
C PHE A 229 10.16 -28.00 -2.34
N PRO A 230 10.73 -26.80 -2.56
CA PRO A 230 11.00 -25.87 -1.48
C PRO A 230 9.69 -25.37 -0.86
N ILE A 231 9.76 -24.94 0.40
CA ILE A 231 8.64 -24.31 1.10
C ILE A 231 8.86 -22.80 1.10
N VAL A 232 7.79 -22.06 0.77
CA VAL A 232 7.76 -20.59 0.85
C VAL A 232 6.59 -20.19 1.74
N THR A 233 6.87 -19.45 2.80
CA THR A 233 5.87 -19.05 3.81
C THR A 233 5.56 -17.55 3.74
N ILE A 234 4.34 -17.17 4.12
CA ILE A 234 3.92 -15.78 4.35
C ILE A 234 3.13 -15.66 5.65
N HIS A 235 3.34 -14.60 6.41
CA HIS A 235 2.45 -14.20 7.51
C HIS A 235 2.42 -12.70 7.68
N GLU A 236 1.36 -12.19 8.33
CA GLU A 236 1.25 -10.77 8.62
C GLU A 236 2.19 -10.35 9.76
N ALA A 237 2.75 -9.15 9.68
CA ALA A 237 3.42 -8.55 10.82
C ALA A 237 2.42 -8.36 11.97
N GLY A 238 2.71 -8.98 13.12
CA GLY A 238 1.72 -9.07 14.21
C GLY A 238 2.33 -9.33 15.59
N LEU A 239 1.53 -9.96 16.45
CA LEU A 239 1.82 -10.20 17.86
C LEU A 239 3.14 -10.95 18.08
N ASP A 240 3.36 -12.00 17.29
CA ASP A 240 4.54 -12.87 17.40
C ASP A 240 5.84 -12.20 16.92
N GLY A 241 5.81 -10.93 16.51
CA GLY A 241 7.01 -10.23 16.05
C GLY A 241 7.67 -10.95 14.87
N PHE A 242 8.99 -11.14 14.96
CA PHE A 242 9.80 -11.67 13.85
C PHE A 242 10.55 -12.97 14.17
N TRP A 243 10.36 -13.57 15.35
CA TRP A 243 11.15 -14.74 15.76
C TRP A 243 10.78 -15.99 14.96
N ILE A 244 9.51 -16.18 14.60
CA ILE A 244 9.07 -17.31 13.77
C ILE A 244 9.72 -17.23 12.40
N HIS A 245 9.70 -16.07 11.75
CA HIS A 245 10.40 -15.84 10.49
C HIS A 245 11.88 -16.24 10.56
N ARG A 246 12.59 -15.82 11.61
CA ARG A 246 14.02 -16.14 11.79
C ARG A 246 14.28 -17.64 11.98
N ILE A 247 13.40 -18.32 12.73
CA ILE A 247 13.49 -19.78 12.87
C ILE A 247 13.28 -20.44 11.51
N LEU A 248 12.25 -20.03 10.77
CA LEU A 248 11.97 -20.58 9.45
C LEU A 248 13.15 -20.39 8.49
N GLU A 249 13.74 -19.20 8.44
CA GLU A 249 14.95 -18.95 7.63
C GLU A 249 16.14 -19.81 8.05
N ARG A 250 16.35 -19.99 9.37
CA ARG A 250 17.41 -20.86 9.91
C ARG A 250 17.22 -22.32 9.51
N GLU A 251 15.98 -22.79 9.45
CA GLU A 251 15.63 -24.14 9.00
C GLU A 251 15.57 -24.26 7.45
N GLY A 252 16.07 -23.26 6.72
CA GLY A 252 16.13 -23.26 5.26
C GLY A 252 14.79 -23.05 4.56
N VAL A 253 13.78 -22.54 5.27
CA VAL A 253 12.48 -22.19 4.71
C VAL A 253 12.49 -20.73 4.27
N GLU A 254 12.12 -20.47 3.00
CA GLU A 254 11.94 -19.11 2.53
C GLU A 254 10.73 -18.48 3.25
N SER A 255 10.93 -17.41 4.01
CA SER A 255 9.88 -16.81 4.83
C SER A 255 9.65 -15.34 4.51
N HIS A 256 8.40 -14.95 4.34
CA HIS A 256 7.99 -13.58 4.06
C HIS A 256 7.04 -13.05 5.12
N ILE A 257 7.20 -11.77 5.43
CA ILE A 257 6.29 -11.04 6.31
C ILE A 257 5.64 -9.93 5.53
N VAL A 258 4.31 -9.82 5.59
CA VAL A 258 3.54 -8.84 4.83
C VAL A 258 2.96 -7.75 5.73
N ASP A 259 2.95 -6.51 5.22
CA ASP A 259 2.17 -5.43 5.82
C ASP A 259 0.69 -5.67 5.51
N ALA A 260 -0.09 -6.06 6.52
CA ALA A 260 -1.52 -6.33 6.39
C ALA A 260 -2.29 -5.16 5.75
N ALA A 261 -1.88 -3.91 6.00
CA ALA A 261 -2.53 -2.72 5.44
C ALA A 261 -2.29 -2.56 3.92
N SER A 262 -1.30 -3.27 3.36
CA SER A 262 -0.97 -3.26 1.94
C SER A 262 -1.76 -4.27 1.11
N ILE A 263 -2.41 -5.25 1.75
CA ILE A 263 -3.16 -6.30 1.08
C ILE A 263 -4.49 -5.73 0.56
N ALA A 264 -4.77 -5.96 -0.72
CA ALA A 264 -6.02 -5.51 -1.33
C ALA A 264 -7.21 -6.34 -0.82
N VAL A 265 -8.01 -5.77 0.09
CA VAL A 265 -9.22 -6.43 0.61
C VAL A 265 -10.44 -6.07 -0.26
N PRO A 266 -11.19 -7.07 -0.78
CA PRO A 266 -12.43 -6.81 -1.52
C PRO A 266 -13.45 -6.05 -0.65
N ARG A 267 -14.03 -4.97 -1.18
CA ARG A 267 -14.98 -4.14 -0.41
C ARG A 267 -16.24 -4.90 0.06
N ARG A 268 -16.65 -5.94 -0.67
CA ARG A 268 -17.79 -6.81 -0.32
C ARG A 268 -17.49 -7.73 0.88
N HIS A 269 -16.22 -8.06 1.12
CA HIS A 269 -15.77 -8.93 2.21
C HIS A 269 -15.63 -8.22 3.56
N ARG A 270 -15.91 -6.91 3.66
CA ARG A 270 -15.88 -6.18 4.93
C ARG A 270 -16.81 -6.72 6.03
N ARG A 271 -17.75 -7.62 5.70
CA ARG A 271 -18.69 -8.24 6.65
C ARG A 271 -18.37 -9.69 7.02
N VAL A 272 -17.48 -10.38 6.30
CA VAL A 272 -17.16 -11.79 6.55
C VAL A 272 -15.66 -11.89 6.82
N LYS A 273 -15.30 -11.91 8.10
CA LYS A 273 -13.94 -12.19 8.58
C LYS A 273 -13.93 -13.61 9.14
N THR A 274 -13.17 -14.49 8.52
CA THR A 274 -12.92 -15.84 9.00
C THR A 274 -11.47 -16.18 8.69
N ASP A 275 -10.77 -16.83 9.61
CA ASP A 275 -9.40 -17.31 9.42
C ASP A 275 -9.25 -18.08 8.09
N LYS A 276 -10.29 -18.83 7.71
CA LYS A 276 -10.38 -19.52 6.42
C LYS A 276 -10.10 -18.62 5.20
N VAL A 277 -10.69 -17.42 5.17
CA VAL A 277 -10.62 -16.47 4.04
C VAL A 277 -9.33 -15.67 4.10
N ASP A 278 -8.83 -15.40 5.31
CA ASP A 278 -7.61 -14.63 5.53
C ASP A 278 -6.39 -15.44 5.03
N GLY A 279 -6.31 -16.74 5.33
CA GLY A 279 -5.23 -17.61 4.86
C GLY A 279 -5.20 -17.85 3.36
N GLU A 280 -6.36 -18.05 2.71
CA GLU A 280 -6.39 -18.14 1.24
C GLU A 280 -5.94 -16.84 0.59
N THR A 281 -6.33 -15.70 1.15
CA THR A 281 -5.93 -14.38 0.67
C THR A 281 -4.43 -14.22 0.75
N LEU A 282 -3.80 -14.62 1.86
CA LEU A 282 -2.36 -14.58 2.04
C LEU A 282 -1.61 -15.50 1.05
N VAL A 283 -2.07 -16.75 0.86
CA VAL A 283 -1.45 -17.66 -0.12
C VAL A 283 -1.54 -17.09 -1.55
N ARG A 284 -2.70 -16.54 -1.94
CA ARG A 284 -2.86 -15.91 -3.27
C ARG A 284 -1.97 -14.67 -3.42
N THR A 285 -1.86 -13.87 -2.37
CA THR A 285 -0.97 -12.70 -2.32
C THR A 285 0.49 -13.12 -2.50
N LEU A 286 0.93 -14.18 -1.83
CA LEU A 286 2.29 -14.72 -1.97
C LEU A 286 2.57 -15.24 -3.37
N LEU A 287 1.63 -15.98 -3.96
CA LEU A 287 1.74 -16.48 -5.34
C LEU A 287 1.90 -15.33 -6.34
N ALA A 288 1.03 -14.33 -6.27
CA ALA A 288 1.09 -13.15 -7.14
C ALA A 288 2.40 -12.37 -6.94
N TRP A 289 2.86 -12.22 -5.69
CA TRP A 289 4.14 -11.59 -5.39
C TRP A 289 5.32 -12.36 -5.99
N LYS A 290 5.36 -13.70 -5.88
CA LYS A 290 6.42 -14.54 -6.46
C LYS A 290 6.42 -14.54 -7.99
N ARG A 291 5.28 -14.28 -8.63
CA ARG A 291 5.18 -14.04 -10.08
C ARG A 291 5.67 -12.65 -10.51
N GLY A 292 6.04 -11.79 -9.56
CA GLY A 292 6.49 -10.42 -9.86
C GLY A 292 5.35 -9.46 -10.20
N GLU A 293 4.11 -9.78 -9.81
CA GLU A 293 2.98 -8.90 -10.06
C GLU A 293 3.15 -7.58 -9.26
N PRO A 294 3.12 -6.42 -9.94
CA PRO A 294 3.41 -5.16 -9.28
C PRO A 294 2.28 -4.74 -8.33
N ARG A 295 2.66 -4.21 -7.16
CA ARG A 295 1.74 -3.60 -6.17
C ARG A 295 0.70 -4.55 -5.56
N VAL A 296 0.97 -5.86 -5.54
CA VAL A 296 0.11 -6.86 -4.88
C VAL A 296 0.07 -6.65 -3.36
N CYS A 297 1.25 -6.50 -2.76
CA CYS A 297 1.44 -6.22 -1.34
C CYS A 297 2.80 -5.55 -1.12
N SER A 298 3.04 -5.09 0.11
CA SER A 298 4.34 -4.63 0.58
C SER A 298 4.89 -5.63 1.58
N MET A 299 6.05 -6.24 1.25
CA MET A 299 6.77 -7.08 2.19
C MET A 299 7.49 -6.23 3.23
N VAL A 300 7.38 -6.64 4.48
CA VAL A 300 8.10 -6.06 5.61
C VAL A 300 9.55 -6.48 5.50
N ARG A 301 10.45 -5.51 5.48
CA ARG A 301 11.86 -5.77 5.73
C ARG A 301 12.03 -6.05 7.21
N VAL A 302 12.32 -7.30 7.54
CA VAL A 302 12.51 -7.73 8.92
C VAL A 302 13.75 -7.05 9.50
N PRO A 303 13.64 -6.31 10.62
CA PRO A 303 14.79 -5.76 11.32
C PRO A 303 15.62 -6.89 11.95
N SER A 304 16.93 -6.68 12.08
CA SER A 304 17.75 -7.58 12.90
C SER A 304 17.37 -7.49 14.38
N PRO A 305 17.70 -8.49 15.21
CA PRO A 305 17.53 -8.39 16.66
C PRO A 305 18.17 -7.12 17.25
N GLU A 306 19.33 -6.72 16.76
CA GLU A 306 20.05 -5.52 17.17
C GLU A 306 19.31 -4.24 16.75
N ASP A 307 18.68 -4.22 15.57
CA ASP A 307 17.84 -3.11 15.13
C ASP A 307 16.57 -2.95 15.97
N GLU A 308 15.96 -4.06 16.38
CA GLU A 308 14.82 -4.04 17.30
C GLU A 308 15.23 -3.53 18.68
N ASP A 309 16.36 -4.03 19.18
CA ASP A 309 16.87 -3.69 20.50
C ASP A 309 17.27 -2.21 20.58
N ARG A 310 17.95 -1.69 19.56
CA ARG A 310 18.31 -0.26 19.45
C ARG A 310 17.11 0.69 19.49
N ARG A 311 15.91 0.22 19.12
CA ARG A 311 14.68 1.03 19.19
C ARG A 311 14.10 1.10 20.60
N ARG A 312 14.41 0.14 21.48
CA ARG A 312 13.77 -0.03 22.79
C ARG A 312 13.90 1.20 23.70
N PRO A 313 15.09 1.78 23.94
CA PRO A 313 15.21 2.90 24.90
C PRO A 313 14.33 4.08 24.51
N SER A 314 14.34 4.43 23.23
CA SER A 314 13.49 5.52 22.73
C SER A 314 11.98 5.18 22.87
N ARG A 315 11.59 3.92 22.60
CA ARG A 315 10.20 3.44 22.72
C ARG A 315 9.71 3.44 24.15
N GLU A 316 10.50 2.92 25.07
CA GLU A 316 10.25 2.96 26.50
C GLU A 316 10.11 4.39 27.00
N ARG A 317 11.07 5.26 26.69
CA ARG A 317 11.00 6.68 27.07
C ARG A 317 9.69 7.33 26.64
N LYS A 318 9.20 7.06 25.42
CA LYS A 318 7.92 7.59 24.95
C LYS A 318 6.74 7.11 25.80
N VAL A 319 6.73 5.84 26.22
CA VAL A 319 5.69 5.28 27.10
C VAL A 319 5.74 5.97 28.46
N LEU A 320 6.92 6.03 29.08
CA LEU A 320 7.10 6.68 30.38
C LEU A 320 6.69 8.16 30.36
N ILE A 321 7.01 8.89 29.27
CA ILE A 321 6.58 10.28 29.08
C ILE A 321 5.05 10.40 29.00
N ALA A 322 4.38 9.47 28.31
CA ALA A 322 2.93 9.48 28.21
C ALA A 322 2.26 9.20 29.56
N GLU A 323 2.78 8.25 30.32
CA GLU A 323 2.33 7.96 31.70
C GLU A 323 2.57 9.15 32.61
N ARG A 324 3.75 9.78 32.55
CA ARG A 324 4.08 11.00 33.30
C ARG A 324 3.06 12.10 33.02
N VAL A 325 2.73 12.35 31.74
CA VAL A 325 1.73 13.36 31.36
C VAL A 325 0.35 12.99 31.90
N SER A 326 -0.03 11.72 31.87
CA SER A 326 -1.29 11.22 32.45
C SER A 326 -1.40 11.53 33.94
N HIS A 327 -0.35 11.23 34.72
CA HIS A 327 -0.32 11.51 36.16
C HIS A 327 -0.33 13.02 36.46
N VAL A 328 0.46 13.81 35.73
CA VAL A 328 0.44 15.29 35.85
C VAL A 328 -0.97 15.83 35.61
N ASN A 329 -1.63 15.40 34.54
CA ASN A 329 -2.97 15.85 34.20
C ASN A 329 -4.02 15.39 35.21
N ARG A 330 -3.88 14.17 35.75
CA ARG A 330 -4.78 13.67 36.80
C ARG A 330 -4.66 14.50 38.08
N ILE A 331 -3.43 14.79 38.53
CA ILE A 331 -3.20 15.64 39.72
C ILE A 331 -3.75 17.04 39.48
N LYS A 332 -3.44 17.65 38.32
CA LYS A 332 -3.97 18.98 37.96
C LYS A 332 -5.49 18.98 37.92
N GLY A 333 -6.13 17.97 37.34
CA GLY A 333 -7.60 17.87 37.28
C GLY A 333 -8.23 17.72 38.67
N LEU A 334 -7.65 16.89 39.53
CA LEU A 334 -8.09 16.73 40.92
C LEU A 334 -8.06 18.06 41.68
N LEU A 335 -6.98 18.83 41.57
CA LEU A 335 -6.82 20.12 42.26
C LEU A 335 -7.61 21.25 41.61
N TYR A 336 -7.79 21.22 40.29
CA TYR A 336 -8.62 22.19 39.57
C TYR A 336 -10.08 22.11 40.03
N SER A 337 -10.60 20.91 40.31
CA SER A 337 -11.93 20.72 40.89
C SER A 337 -12.10 21.36 42.28
N GLN A 338 -10.98 21.67 42.95
CA GLN A 338 -10.95 22.34 44.25
C GLN A 338 -10.60 23.83 44.14
N GLY A 339 -10.55 24.40 42.93
CA GLY A 339 -10.17 25.80 42.70
C GLY A 339 -8.67 26.08 42.88
N VAL A 340 -7.81 25.06 42.76
CA VAL A 340 -6.36 25.18 43.03
C VAL A 340 -5.55 24.94 41.77
N ALA A 341 -4.65 25.88 41.45
CA ALA A 341 -3.59 25.68 40.46
C ALA A 341 -2.35 25.09 41.14
N TYR A 342 -1.78 24.04 40.55
CA TYR A 342 -0.63 23.33 41.11
C TYR A 342 0.26 22.77 40.01
N GLU A 343 1.58 22.75 40.24
CA GLU A 343 2.57 22.23 39.31
C GLU A 343 3.23 20.95 39.85
N PRO A 344 2.76 19.75 39.43
CA PRO A 344 3.25 18.47 39.95
C PRO A 344 4.72 18.19 39.66
N LEU A 345 5.30 18.85 38.63
CA LEU A 345 6.71 18.67 38.27
C LEU A 345 7.66 19.54 39.10
N HIS A 346 7.14 20.43 39.95
CA HIS A 346 7.96 21.27 40.80
C HIS A 346 8.83 20.44 41.75
N ARG A 347 10.07 20.87 42.05
CA ARG A 347 10.98 20.12 42.94
C ARG A 347 10.39 19.90 44.35
N ASN A 348 9.69 20.90 44.88
CA ASN A 348 9.09 20.87 46.23
C ASN A 348 7.62 20.42 46.19
N ARG A 349 7.21 19.62 45.21
CA ARG A 349 5.81 19.23 44.98
C ARG A 349 5.08 18.74 46.25
N ARG A 350 5.72 17.90 47.07
CA ARG A 350 5.13 17.36 48.30
C ARG A 350 4.92 18.43 49.36
N GLN A 351 5.94 19.24 49.63
CA GLN A 351 5.81 20.38 50.55
C GLN A 351 4.72 21.35 50.08
N ASN A 352 4.74 21.72 48.79
CA ASN A 352 3.74 22.62 48.23
C ASN A 352 2.31 22.06 48.41
N LEU A 353 2.11 20.74 48.31
CA LEU A 353 0.82 20.09 48.52
C LEU A 353 0.32 20.21 49.97
N GLU A 354 1.23 20.20 50.95
CA GLU A 354 0.88 20.35 52.37
C GLU A 354 0.29 21.73 52.67
N GLU A 355 0.81 22.76 52.00
CA GLU A 355 0.45 24.17 52.20
C GLU A 355 -0.81 24.58 51.40
N LEU A 356 -1.33 23.70 50.54
CA LEU A 356 -2.48 24.02 49.67
C LEU A 356 -3.78 24.17 50.45
N ARG A 357 -4.51 25.23 50.09
CA ARG A 357 -5.91 25.46 50.44
C ARG A 357 -6.76 25.46 49.19
N THR A 358 -8.01 25.02 49.32
CA THR A 358 -9.01 25.06 48.25
C THR A 358 -9.39 26.51 47.91
N GLY A 359 -10.06 26.72 46.78
CA GLY A 359 -10.50 28.04 46.34
C GLY A 359 -11.48 28.73 47.30
N ASP A 360 -12.16 27.96 48.15
CA ASP A 360 -13.01 28.43 49.26
C ASP A 360 -12.27 28.47 50.61
N GLY A 361 -10.93 28.37 50.63
CA GLY A 361 -10.08 28.59 51.81
C GLY A 361 -9.92 27.39 52.76
N ARG A 362 -10.64 26.30 52.53
CA ARG A 362 -10.58 25.08 53.34
C ARG A 362 -9.26 24.31 53.11
N PRO A 363 -8.83 23.48 54.07
CA PRO A 363 -7.78 22.50 53.79
C PRO A 363 -8.26 21.45 52.78
N LEU A 364 -7.32 20.87 52.03
CA LEU A 364 -7.63 19.72 51.17
C LEU A 364 -8.17 18.55 51.99
N SER A 365 -9.22 17.88 51.47
CA SER A 365 -9.81 16.75 52.16
C SER A 365 -8.81 15.59 52.32
N PRO A 366 -8.83 14.84 53.44
CA PRO A 366 -7.82 13.81 53.69
C PRO A 366 -7.76 12.72 52.62
N CYS A 367 -8.91 12.31 52.07
CA CYS A 367 -8.97 11.29 51.01
C CYS A 367 -8.37 11.80 49.70
N LEU A 368 -8.70 13.03 49.30
CA LEU A 368 -8.15 13.66 48.10
C LEU A 368 -6.63 13.80 48.22
N LYS A 369 -6.14 14.29 49.36
CA LYS A 369 -4.72 14.44 49.63
C LYS A 369 -3.98 13.10 49.54
N ARG A 370 -4.49 12.03 50.16
CA ARG A 370 -3.93 10.68 50.04
C ARG A 370 -3.97 10.13 48.61
N GLN A 371 -4.99 10.47 47.82
CA GLN A 371 -5.02 10.11 46.41
C GLN A 371 -3.90 10.83 45.63
N ILE A 372 -3.75 12.14 45.82
CA ILE A 372 -2.71 12.94 45.15
C ILE A 372 -1.31 12.45 45.55
N LEU A 373 -1.07 12.13 46.83
CA LEU A 373 0.20 11.56 47.29
C LEU A 373 0.56 10.27 46.54
N ARG A 374 -0.41 9.35 46.35
CA ARG A 374 -0.20 8.11 45.56
C ARG A 374 0.05 8.39 44.07
N GLU A 375 -0.52 9.46 43.52
CA GLU A 375 -0.20 9.90 42.16
C GLU A 375 1.20 10.51 42.07
N LEU A 376 1.65 11.22 43.12
CA LEU A 376 3.01 11.75 43.22
C LEU A 376 4.04 10.62 43.36
N ASP A 377 3.76 9.56 44.12
CA ASP A 377 4.63 8.38 44.23
C ASP A 377 4.91 7.78 42.83
N ARG A 378 3.85 7.59 42.02
CA ARG A 378 3.96 7.09 40.64
C ARG A 378 4.71 8.07 39.74
N LEU A 379 4.42 9.36 39.87
CA LEU A 379 5.09 10.41 39.08
C LEU A 379 6.60 10.46 39.39
N GLU A 380 6.99 10.31 40.65
CA GLU A 380 8.39 10.31 41.07
C GLU A 380 9.15 9.09 40.54
N LEU A 381 8.54 7.90 40.61
CA LEU A 381 9.09 6.68 40.00
C LEU A 381 9.30 6.86 38.48
N LEU A 382 8.30 7.38 37.77
CA LEU A 382 8.41 7.61 36.32
C LEU A 382 9.51 8.63 35.98
N LEU A 383 9.68 9.67 36.79
CA LEU A 383 10.76 10.64 36.57
C LEU A 383 12.14 10.02 36.77
N GLU A 384 12.29 9.10 37.71
CA GLU A 384 13.52 8.33 37.88
C GLU A 384 13.78 7.40 36.70
N GLN A 385 12.79 6.61 36.29
CA GLN A 385 12.91 5.71 35.14
C GLN A 385 13.24 6.47 33.84
N ILE A 386 12.61 7.64 33.60
CA ILE A 386 12.94 8.50 32.46
C ILE A 386 14.42 8.93 32.51
N ARG A 387 14.92 9.34 33.69
CA ARG A 387 16.33 9.73 33.83
C ARG A 387 17.26 8.56 33.53
N ASN A 388 16.93 7.35 33.99
CA ASN A 388 17.75 6.16 33.77
C ASN A 388 17.84 5.83 32.27
N VAL A 389 16.70 5.77 31.57
CA VAL A 389 16.65 5.52 30.12
C VAL A 389 17.37 6.62 29.33
N GLU A 390 17.26 7.88 29.75
CA GLU A 390 18.00 8.99 29.13
C GLU A 390 19.52 8.90 29.37
N ALA A 391 19.95 8.43 30.54
CA ALA A 391 21.36 8.22 30.87
C ALA A 391 21.97 7.05 30.09
N GLU A 392 21.23 5.94 29.93
CA GLU A 392 21.62 4.80 29.08
C GLU A 392 21.83 5.25 27.64
N ARG A 393 20.86 5.96 27.05
CA ARG A 393 20.99 6.55 25.70
C ARG A 393 22.25 7.41 25.60
N ASP A 394 22.49 8.28 26.59
CA ASP A 394 23.64 9.19 26.54
C ASP A 394 24.98 8.46 26.71
N ALA A 395 24.99 7.31 27.40
CA ALA A 395 26.14 6.42 27.45
C ALA A 395 26.39 5.72 26.11
N ASP A 396 25.35 5.16 25.48
CA ASP A 396 25.44 4.54 24.15
C ASP A 396 25.97 5.52 23.10
N LEU A 397 25.51 6.78 23.16
CA LEU A 397 25.99 7.84 22.27
C LEU A 397 27.47 8.18 22.48
N LYS A 398 27.99 8.04 23.70
CA LYS A 398 29.42 8.24 23.98
C LYS A 398 30.25 7.08 23.44
N GLU A 399 29.75 5.86 23.53
CA GLU A 399 30.40 4.69 22.95
C GLU A 399 30.39 4.74 21.41
N GLU A 400 29.26 5.09 20.80
CA GLU A 400 29.14 5.22 19.34
C GLU A 400 30.13 6.26 18.79
N ARG A 401 30.39 7.36 19.51
CA ARG A 401 31.37 8.39 19.12
C ARG A 401 32.81 7.88 18.95
N LYS A 402 33.13 6.69 19.45
CA LYS A 402 34.44 6.05 19.25
C LYS A 402 34.57 5.39 17.87
N THR A 403 33.48 5.30 17.11
CA THR A 403 33.46 4.81 15.72
C THR A 403 33.80 5.91 14.72
N ASP A 404 34.31 5.55 13.55
CA ASP A 404 34.76 6.51 12.52
C ASP A 404 33.65 7.41 11.97
N THR A 405 32.38 7.00 12.03
CA THR A 405 31.25 7.82 11.56
C THR A 405 29.99 7.54 12.41
N PRO A 406 29.85 8.17 13.59
CA PRO A 406 28.74 7.93 14.50
C PRO A 406 27.45 8.60 14.00
N PRO A 407 26.47 7.86 13.42
CA PRO A 407 25.35 8.49 12.73
C PRO A 407 24.48 9.35 13.67
N VAL A 408 24.31 8.92 14.93
CA VAL A 408 23.55 9.71 15.90
C VAL A 408 24.35 10.93 16.37
N GLY A 409 25.66 10.79 16.56
CA GLY A 409 26.56 11.90 16.87
C GLY A 409 26.56 12.99 15.79
N VAL A 410 26.64 12.58 14.53
CA VAL A 410 26.60 13.46 13.35
C VAL A 410 25.29 14.25 13.28
N LEU A 411 24.15 13.59 13.51
CA LEU A 411 22.86 14.27 13.59
C LEU A 411 22.78 15.24 14.79
N ALA A 412 23.24 14.79 15.97
CA ALA A 412 23.19 15.58 17.20
C ALA A 412 24.13 16.79 17.18
N ALA A 413 25.12 16.83 16.29
CA ALA A 413 26.01 17.97 16.10
C ALA A 413 25.33 19.15 15.37
N LEU A 414 24.24 18.91 14.62
CA LEU A 414 23.45 19.98 14.02
C LEU A 414 22.71 20.78 15.08
N LYS A 415 22.81 22.12 15.02
CA LYS A 415 22.09 22.99 15.95
C LYS A 415 20.57 22.78 15.81
N GLY A 416 19.88 22.61 16.93
CA GLY A 416 18.44 22.31 16.96
C GLY A 416 18.09 20.82 16.96
N ILE A 417 19.05 19.90 16.78
CA ILE A 417 18.84 18.46 16.95
C ILE A 417 19.47 18.02 18.28
N GLY A 418 18.63 17.56 19.23
CA GLY A 418 19.08 16.97 20.49
C GLY A 418 19.40 15.47 20.37
N PRO A 419 20.06 14.88 21.39
CA PRO A 419 20.40 13.45 21.40
C PRO A 419 19.16 12.56 21.21
N GLU A 420 18.03 12.90 21.84
CA GLU A 420 16.77 12.17 21.66
C GLU A 420 16.25 12.21 20.22
N PHE A 421 16.25 13.39 19.58
CA PHE A 421 15.79 13.52 18.20
C PHE A 421 16.69 12.72 17.26
N ALA A 422 18.00 12.83 17.45
CA ALA A 422 18.98 12.09 16.66
C ALA A 422 18.80 10.58 16.81
N ALA A 423 18.67 10.07 18.04
CA ALA A 423 18.48 8.66 18.33
C ALA A 423 17.21 8.10 17.68
N VAL A 424 16.09 8.84 17.77
CA VAL A 424 14.83 8.44 17.14
C VAL A 424 14.93 8.45 15.62
N ILE A 425 15.51 9.49 15.02
CA ILE A 425 15.64 9.60 13.56
C ILE A 425 16.49 8.44 13.00
N TRP A 426 17.57 8.10 13.69
CA TRP A 426 18.42 6.97 13.33
C TRP A 426 17.67 5.64 13.50
N ALA A 427 17.26 5.30 14.73
CA ALA A 427 16.73 3.96 15.06
C ALA A 427 15.38 3.66 14.39
N GLU A 428 14.50 4.66 14.22
CA GLU A 428 13.19 4.48 13.60
C GLU A 428 13.18 4.70 12.09
N GLY A 429 14.30 5.09 11.49
CA GLY A 429 14.33 5.60 10.12
C GLY A 429 15.63 5.32 9.40
N LEU A 430 16.64 6.14 9.67
CA LEU A 430 17.82 6.27 8.82
C LEU A 430 18.87 5.15 9.02
N SER A 431 18.69 4.27 10.01
CA SER A 431 19.51 3.05 10.15
C SER A 431 19.27 2.04 9.01
N ARG A 432 18.13 2.13 8.31
CA ARG A 432 17.86 1.30 7.14
C ARG A 432 18.34 2.00 5.86
N PRO A 433 18.83 1.25 4.86
CA PRO A 433 19.16 1.84 3.57
C PRO A 433 17.87 2.14 2.78
N PHE A 434 17.95 3.20 1.98
CA PHE A 434 16.92 3.63 1.05
C PHE A 434 17.56 3.90 -0.31
N GLU A 435 16.87 3.59 -1.39
CA GLU A 435 17.38 3.81 -2.75
C GLU A 435 17.14 5.24 -3.22
N ASN A 436 16.08 5.88 -2.71
CA ASN A 436 15.68 7.20 -3.17
C ASN A 436 14.88 8.00 -2.14
N ARG A 437 14.83 9.32 -2.36
CA ARG A 437 14.10 10.28 -1.52
C ARG A 437 12.60 9.97 -1.36
N ARG A 438 11.97 9.28 -2.32
CA ARG A 438 10.53 8.96 -2.25
C ARG A 438 10.28 7.85 -1.23
N GLN A 439 11.15 6.83 -1.19
CA GLN A 439 11.09 5.76 -0.20
C GLN A 439 11.24 6.31 1.23
N VAL A 440 12.20 7.23 1.45
CA VAL A 440 12.40 7.89 2.76
C VAL A 440 11.12 8.61 3.21
N ALA A 441 10.53 9.42 2.33
CA ALA A 441 9.30 10.17 2.65
C ALA A 441 8.09 9.25 2.87
N ALA A 442 7.94 8.20 2.06
CA ALA A 442 6.86 7.23 2.18
C ALA A 442 6.98 6.44 3.50
N TYR A 443 8.18 5.98 3.83
CA TYR A 443 8.44 5.25 5.07
C TYR A 443 8.15 6.09 6.32
N ALA A 444 8.45 7.39 6.31
CA ALA A 444 8.05 8.29 7.40
C ALA A 444 6.56 8.69 7.36
N GLY A 445 5.78 8.25 6.36
CA GLY A 445 4.38 8.67 6.17
C GLY A 445 4.22 10.17 5.90
N LEU A 446 5.27 10.81 5.36
CA LEU A 446 5.33 12.22 4.97
C LEU A 446 5.14 12.42 3.46
N ALA A 447 4.98 11.35 2.70
CA ALA A 447 4.67 11.41 1.28
C ALA A 447 3.28 12.06 1.04
N PRO A 448 3.14 12.87 -0.01
CA PRO A 448 1.87 13.48 -0.38
C PRO A 448 0.93 12.41 -0.95
N THR A 449 -0.37 12.63 -0.81
CA THR A 449 -1.42 11.80 -1.42
C THR A 449 -2.17 12.60 -2.49
N PRO A 450 -1.66 12.64 -3.74
CA PRO A 450 -2.36 13.29 -4.82
C PRO A 450 -3.62 12.47 -5.18
N TRP A 451 -4.75 13.17 -5.32
CA TRP A 451 -5.99 12.64 -5.86
C TRP A 451 -6.22 13.28 -7.23
N GLN A 452 -5.84 12.53 -8.26
CA GLN A 452 -5.89 12.97 -9.65
C GLN A 452 -6.73 11.99 -10.47
N SER A 453 -7.81 12.49 -11.05
CA SER A 453 -8.66 11.70 -11.96
C SER A 453 -9.33 12.63 -12.99
N GLY A 454 -9.01 12.47 -14.28
CA GLY A 454 -9.57 13.32 -15.32
C GLY A 454 -9.25 14.81 -15.06
N SER A 455 -10.28 15.65 -14.96
CA SER A 455 -10.15 17.08 -14.62
C SER A 455 -9.93 17.37 -13.13
N VAL A 456 -10.02 16.38 -12.25
CA VAL A 456 -9.84 16.57 -10.81
C VAL A 456 -8.37 16.47 -10.47
N ASN A 457 -7.82 17.54 -9.87
CA ASN A 457 -6.49 17.55 -9.27
C ASN A 457 -6.57 18.15 -7.86
N ARG A 458 -6.49 17.30 -6.83
CA ARG A 458 -6.56 17.73 -5.43
C ARG A 458 -5.56 16.97 -4.57
N GLU A 459 -4.88 17.68 -3.67
CA GLU A 459 -4.05 17.07 -2.63
C GLU A 459 -4.91 16.60 -1.44
N GLN A 460 -4.74 15.34 -1.01
CA GLN A 460 -5.42 14.76 0.16
C GLN A 460 -4.60 14.85 1.45
N GLY A 461 -3.47 15.56 1.42
CA GLY A 461 -2.58 15.74 2.56
C GLY A 461 -1.42 14.74 2.55
N VAL A 462 -0.99 14.31 3.74
CA VAL A 462 0.07 13.31 3.89
C VAL A 462 -0.54 11.92 4.08
N SER A 463 0.08 10.89 3.50
CA SER A 463 -0.45 9.51 3.48
C SER A 463 -0.74 8.93 4.87
N LYS A 464 0.02 9.33 5.88
CA LYS A 464 0.00 8.76 7.24
C LYS A 464 0.25 7.24 7.36
N SER A 465 0.45 6.52 6.25
CA SER A 465 0.63 5.05 6.18
C SER A 465 2.03 4.56 6.60
N GLY A 466 3.00 5.47 6.78
CA GLY A 466 4.35 5.13 7.26
C GLY A 466 4.53 5.26 8.77
N ASN A 467 5.77 5.13 9.25
CA ASN A 467 6.17 5.16 10.65
C ASN A 467 5.66 6.43 11.37
N PRO A 468 4.66 6.30 12.27
CA PRO A 468 4.03 7.45 12.92
C PRO A 468 4.95 8.12 13.95
N ARG A 469 5.90 7.39 14.52
CA ARG A 469 6.88 7.94 15.47
C ARG A 469 7.86 8.85 14.73
N LEU A 470 8.48 8.34 13.66
CA LEU A 470 9.36 9.14 12.81
C LEU A 470 8.63 10.37 12.25
N ARG A 471 7.37 10.22 11.79
CA ARG A 471 6.54 11.34 11.34
C ARG A 471 6.41 12.44 12.39
N THR A 472 6.03 12.05 13.62
CA THR A 472 5.81 12.99 14.73
C THR A 472 7.10 13.70 15.10
N THR A 473 8.20 12.95 15.21
CA THR A 473 9.54 13.48 15.48
C THR A 473 9.95 14.47 14.40
N MET A 474 9.76 14.16 13.11
CA MET A 474 10.14 15.07 12.03
C MET A 474 9.29 16.34 11.98
N ILE A 475 8.00 16.28 12.33
CA ILE A 475 7.14 17.47 12.41
C ILE A 475 7.58 18.37 13.56
N GLN A 476 7.88 17.80 14.74
CA GLN A 476 8.39 18.56 15.87
C GLN A 476 9.77 19.16 15.57
N LEU A 477 10.66 18.36 14.96
CA LEU A 477 11.97 18.82 14.56
C LEU A 477 11.88 19.94 13.53
N ALA A 478 10.95 19.88 12.57
CA ALA A 478 10.78 20.97 11.60
C ALA A 478 10.48 22.31 12.30
N TRP A 479 9.65 22.32 13.36
CA TRP A 479 9.41 23.53 14.14
C TRP A 479 10.65 24.02 14.88
N LEU A 480 11.39 23.11 15.52
CA LEU A 480 12.64 23.44 16.20
C LEU A 480 13.71 23.94 15.22
N TRP A 481 13.78 23.34 14.03
CA TRP A 481 14.68 23.72 12.95
C TRP A 481 14.44 25.17 12.55
N LEU A 482 13.19 25.58 12.32
CA LEU A 482 12.87 26.97 12.00
C LEU A 482 13.33 27.97 13.09
N ARG A 483 13.32 27.55 14.36
CA ARG A 483 13.77 28.38 15.49
C ARG A 483 15.29 28.45 15.59
N HIS A 484 15.98 27.33 15.40
CA HIS A 484 17.40 27.19 15.69
C HIS A 484 18.31 27.29 14.46
N GLN A 485 17.75 27.17 13.25
CA GLN A 485 18.42 27.22 11.95
C GLN A 485 17.78 28.26 11.01
N PRO A 486 17.49 29.51 11.46
CA PRO A 486 16.67 30.46 10.71
C PRO A 486 17.27 30.86 9.35
N ARG A 487 18.60 30.74 9.18
CA ARG A 487 19.33 31.07 7.95
C ARG A 487 19.55 29.88 7.01
N SER A 488 19.12 28.67 7.39
CA SER A 488 19.22 27.51 6.51
C SER A 488 18.33 27.67 5.29
N GLU A 489 18.77 27.15 4.14
CA GLU A 489 18.02 27.20 2.87
C GLU A 489 16.58 26.68 3.05
N LEU A 490 16.42 25.59 3.80
CA LEU A 490 15.11 25.01 4.13
C LEU A 490 14.22 25.94 4.95
N SER A 491 14.80 26.71 5.88
CA SER A 491 14.04 27.67 6.68
C SER A 491 13.63 28.89 5.86
N CYS A 492 14.53 29.41 5.03
CA CYS A 492 14.24 30.47 4.07
C CYS A 492 13.13 30.05 3.09
N TRP A 493 13.23 28.84 2.53
CA TRP A 493 12.20 28.24 1.67
C TRP A 493 10.83 28.19 2.37
N PHE A 494 10.79 27.74 3.63
CA PHE A 494 9.54 27.69 4.39
C PHE A 494 8.96 29.09 4.60
N GLN A 495 9.77 30.06 5.01
CA GLN A 495 9.35 31.44 5.26
C GLN A 495 8.77 32.10 4.00
N GLN A 496 9.45 31.96 2.86
CA GLN A 496 8.96 32.46 1.56
C GLN A 496 7.60 31.87 1.18
N ARG A 497 7.40 30.57 1.42
CA ARG A 497 6.14 29.88 1.08
C ARG A 497 4.95 30.22 1.97
N VAL A 498 5.21 30.69 3.20
CA VAL A 498 4.16 31.08 4.14
C VAL A 498 4.00 32.61 4.23
N ALA A 499 4.88 33.38 3.60
CA ALA A 499 4.78 34.83 3.52
C ALA A 499 3.43 35.23 2.91
N GLY A 500 2.71 36.14 3.58
CA GLY A 500 1.38 36.59 3.13
C GLY A 500 0.24 35.58 3.30
N HIS A 501 0.48 34.41 3.91
CA HIS A 501 -0.53 33.36 4.07
C HIS A 501 -0.91 33.11 5.54
N GLY A 502 -2.18 32.78 5.79
CA GLY A 502 -2.70 32.50 7.14
C GLY A 502 -2.24 31.16 7.76
N GLY A 503 -2.61 30.93 9.02
CA GLY A 503 -2.12 29.79 9.83
C GLY A 503 -2.40 28.39 9.26
N ARG A 504 -3.45 28.22 8.44
CA ARG A 504 -3.76 26.93 7.78
C ARG A 504 -2.66 26.51 6.80
N VAL A 505 -2.16 27.45 5.99
CA VAL A 505 -1.08 27.18 5.03
C VAL A 505 0.20 26.82 5.78
N ARG A 506 0.48 27.52 6.88
CA ARG A 506 1.63 27.24 7.74
C ARG A 506 1.64 25.79 8.28
N LYS A 507 0.48 25.27 8.69
CA LYS A 507 0.33 23.87 9.15
C LYS A 507 0.56 22.85 8.03
N THR A 508 0.14 23.12 6.80
CA THR A 508 0.45 22.24 5.66
C THR A 508 1.95 22.31 5.32
N MET A 509 2.51 23.52 5.32
CA MET A 509 3.89 23.75 4.95
C MET A 509 4.87 23.14 5.95
N ILE A 510 4.52 23.00 7.24
CA ILE A 510 5.43 22.34 8.19
C ILE A 510 5.59 20.85 7.88
N ALA A 511 4.54 20.18 7.38
CA ALA A 511 4.65 18.78 6.95
C ALA A 511 5.56 18.66 5.72
N ALA A 512 5.47 19.60 4.78
CA ALA A 512 6.37 19.65 3.62
C ALA A 512 7.82 19.98 4.02
N MET A 513 8.02 20.85 5.02
CA MET A 513 9.31 21.16 5.64
C MET A 513 9.91 19.92 6.31
N ALA A 514 9.13 19.21 7.13
CA ALA A 514 9.53 17.96 7.78
C ALA A 514 10.00 16.91 6.76
N ARG A 515 9.28 16.76 5.65
CA ARG A 515 9.67 15.87 4.54
C ARG A 515 11.01 16.28 3.92
N LYS A 516 11.16 17.58 3.58
CA LYS A 516 12.41 18.10 2.98
C LYS A 516 13.59 17.93 3.92
N LEU A 517 13.41 18.26 5.20
CA LEU A 517 14.42 18.11 6.23
C LEU A 517 14.82 16.64 6.42
N LEU A 518 13.87 15.70 6.46
CA LEU A 518 14.20 14.27 6.56
C LEU A 518 15.06 13.80 5.38
N VAL A 519 14.72 14.22 4.15
CA VAL A 519 15.51 13.89 2.95
C VAL A 519 16.89 14.53 3.00
N ALA A 520 17.02 15.75 3.52
CA ALA A 520 18.30 16.42 3.68
C ALA A 520 19.18 15.71 4.72
N LEU A 521 18.62 15.34 5.87
CA LEU A 521 19.33 14.56 6.91
C LEU A 521 19.75 13.19 6.40
N TRP A 522 18.91 12.53 5.61
CA TRP A 522 19.26 11.26 4.96
C TRP A 522 20.47 11.42 4.04
N LYS A 523 20.46 12.41 3.13
CA LYS A 523 21.60 12.69 2.24
C LYS A 523 22.87 13.09 2.99
N TYR A 524 22.71 13.83 4.08
CA TYR A 524 23.83 14.22 4.93
C TYR A 524 24.51 13.00 5.55
N LEU A 525 23.72 12.05 6.07
CA LEU A 525 24.26 10.80 6.63
C LEU A 525 24.83 9.84 5.60
N THR A 526 24.18 9.69 4.44
CA THR A 526 24.58 8.66 3.46
C THR A 526 25.62 9.11 2.46
N ALA A 527 25.71 10.41 2.19
CA ALA A 527 26.57 10.95 1.14
C ALA A 527 27.37 12.20 1.58
N GLY A 528 27.33 12.56 2.87
CA GLY A 528 28.06 13.73 3.39
C GLY A 528 27.55 15.07 2.84
N VAL A 529 26.38 15.11 2.20
CA VAL A 529 25.87 16.33 1.56
C VAL A 529 25.44 17.32 2.63
N VAL A 530 26.20 18.40 2.76
CA VAL A 530 25.95 19.47 3.73
C VAL A 530 24.59 20.13 3.45
N ILE A 531 23.83 20.37 4.51
CA ILE A 531 22.57 21.12 4.42
C ILE A 531 22.92 22.61 4.36
N GLU A 532 22.65 23.26 3.23
CA GLU A 532 23.03 24.66 3.01
C GLU A 532 22.50 25.61 4.09
N GLY A 533 23.42 26.40 4.65
CA GLY A 533 23.14 27.35 5.73
C GLY A 533 22.80 26.71 7.09
N ALA A 534 22.93 25.39 7.25
CA ALA A 534 22.79 24.73 8.54
C ALA A 534 24.02 24.98 9.42
N ALA A 535 23.80 25.45 10.64
CA ALA A 535 24.84 25.67 11.64
C ALA A 535 25.06 24.41 12.50
N MET A 536 26.31 24.15 12.83
CA MET A 536 26.68 23.16 13.84
C MET A 536 26.54 23.76 15.25
N LYS A 537 26.43 22.92 16.27
CA LYS A 537 26.58 23.37 17.66
C LYS A 537 28.01 23.82 17.88
N THR A 538 28.18 24.97 18.52
CA THR A 538 29.47 25.36 19.09
C THR A 538 29.83 24.35 20.18
N VAL A 539 31.01 23.72 20.04
CA VAL A 539 31.58 22.78 21.01
C VAL A 539 31.89 23.51 22.30
#